data_AF-A0A2P5WS33-F1
#
_entry.id   AF-A0A2P5WS33-F1
#
_cell.length_a   1.000
_cell.length_b   1.000
_cell.length_c   1.000
_cell.angle_alpha   90.00
_cell.angle_beta   90.00
_cell.angle_gamma   90.00
#
_symmetry.space_group_name_H-M   'P 1'
#
loop_
_entity.id
_entity.type
_entity.pdbx_description
1 polymer ?
#
loop_
_entity_poly.entity_id
_entity_poly.type
_entity_poly.pdbx_seq_one_letter_code
_entity_poly.pdbx_strand_id
1 'polypeptide(L)'
;MLEDNSSIFNTSSDTEVVLHLITISKVRPFFLRIFEACEKLEGAYLMVFVIEDKLVAATYEREVYPGEVLVVDKKDGVQSVCLMPHPEPKQCIFEHIFCTLPNSVVFGRSVYESRHAFGEILAIEAPVDCDVMIAVLDSGVEAE
;
A
#
# COMPACT_ATOMS: atom_id res chain seq x y z
N MET A 1 3.95 17.84 17.91
CA MET A 1 4.42 16.75 18.80
C MET A 1 3.35 16.53 19.86
N LEU A 2 2.86 15.30 20.01
CA LEU A 2 1.87 14.90 21.02
C LEU A 2 2.55 14.84 22.40
N GLU A 3 2.72 15.99 23.06
CA GLU A 3 3.37 16.05 24.39
C GLU A 3 2.38 15.97 25.57
N ASP A 4 1.07 15.98 25.32
CA ASP A 4 0.07 16.09 26.40
C ASP A 4 -0.39 14.76 27.02
N ASN A 5 0.11 13.62 26.54
CA ASN A 5 -0.12 12.32 27.18
C ASN A 5 1.22 11.65 27.37
N SER A 6 1.50 11.15 28.57
CA SER A 6 2.71 10.41 28.98
C SER A 6 2.91 9.12 28.17
N SER A 7 3.13 9.27 26.86
CA SER A 7 3.34 8.24 25.88
C SER A 7 4.84 8.11 25.64
N ILE A 8 5.35 6.92 25.87
CA ILE A 8 6.77 6.62 25.72
C ILE A 8 6.93 5.99 24.35
N PHE A 9 7.62 6.69 23.45
CA PHE A 9 7.98 6.19 22.14
C PHE A 9 9.35 5.50 22.18
N ASN A 10 9.44 4.29 21.66
CA ASN A 10 10.67 3.51 21.54
C ASN A 10 11.34 3.69 20.17
N THR A 11 10.57 4.06 19.15
CA THR A 11 10.99 4.22 17.76
C THR A 11 10.43 5.51 17.17
N SER A 12 10.99 5.93 16.03
CA SER A 12 10.47 7.03 15.21
C SER A 12 9.58 6.53 14.07
N SER A 13 9.04 5.31 14.16
CA SER A 13 8.20 4.73 13.11
C SER A 13 6.77 5.21 13.21
N ASP A 14 6.14 5.53 12.07
CA ASP A 14 4.73 5.90 11.99
C ASP A 14 3.82 4.81 12.58
N THR A 15 4.20 3.54 12.44
CA THR A 15 3.47 2.40 13.01
C THR A 15 3.31 2.52 14.52
N GLU A 16 4.31 3.04 15.24
CA GLU A 16 4.23 3.25 16.68
C GLU A 16 3.29 4.40 17.04
N VAL A 17 3.25 5.45 16.21
CA VAL A 17 2.29 6.55 16.35
C VAL A 17 0.87 6.02 16.19
N VAL A 18 0.61 5.18 15.19
CA VAL A 18 -0.71 4.56 14.99
C VAL A 18 -1.11 3.69 16.18
N LEU A 19 -0.20 2.86 16.70
CA LEU A 19 -0.47 2.03 17.89
C LEU A 19 -0.80 2.86 19.14
N HIS A 20 -0.12 3.99 19.32
CA HIS A 20 -0.44 4.93 20.40
C HIS A 20 -1.84 5.53 20.23
N LEU A 21 -2.21 5.96 19.02
CA LEU A 21 -3.55 6.50 18.73
C LEU A 21 -4.65 5.47 19.02
N ILE A 22 -4.43 4.20 18.68
CA ILE A 22 -5.35 3.09 18.98
C ILE A 22 -5.47 2.87 20.50
N THR A 23 -4.36 2.99 21.23
CA THR A 23 -4.31 2.73 22.67
C THR A 23 -5.03 3.80 23.49
N ILE A 24 -4.90 5.08 23.10
CA ILE A 24 -5.60 6.19 23.78
C ILE A 24 -7.11 6.21 23.49
N SER A 25 -7.56 5.61 22.38
CA SER A 25 -8.97 5.51 22.05
C SER A 25 -9.72 4.67 23.08
N LYS A 26 -10.87 5.16 23.54
CA LYS A 26 -11.74 4.45 24.49
C LYS A 26 -12.90 3.72 23.81
N VAL A 27 -13.05 3.87 22.48
CA VAL A 27 -14.17 3.33 21.71
C VAL A 27 -14.19 1.80 21.77
N ARG A 28 -15.39 1.21 21.74
CA ARG A 28 -15.61 -0.23 21.69
C ARG A 28 -16.61 -0.54 20.57
N PRO A 29 -16.44 -1.66 19.85
CA PRO A 29 -15.41 -2.70 19.95
C PRO A 29 -14.01 -2.29 19.45
N PHE A 30 -12.98 -3.14 19.64
CA PHE A 30 -11.57 -2.81 19.36
C PHE A 30 -11.32 -2.27 17.94
N PHE A 31 -11.96 -2.85 16.93
CA PHE A 31 -11.77 -2.42 15.54
C PHE A 31 -12.19 -0.97 15.29
N LEU A 32 -13.16 -0.43 16.05
CA LEU A 32 -13.53 0.99 15.95
C LEU A 32 -12.41 1.94 16.39
N ARG A 33 -11.46 1.47 17.21
CA ARG A 33 -10.30 2.27 17.60
C ARG A 33 -9.33 2.47 16.44
N ILE A 34 -9.22 1.47 15.57
CA ILE A 34 -8.42 1.55 14.34
C ILE A 34 -9.02 2.62 13.43
N PHE A 35 -10.35 2.63 13.30
CA PHE A 35 -11.06 3.65 12.54
C PHE A 35 -10.79 5.07 13.06
N GLU A 36 -10.97 5.31 14.37
CA GLU A 36 -10.72 6.62 14.97
C GLU A 36 -9.23 7.04 14.86
N ALA A 37 -8.30 6.08 14.88
CA ALA A 37 -6.90 6.36 14.64
C ALA A 37 -6.68 6.78 13.18
N CYS A 38 -7.21 6.04 12.22
CA CYS A 38 -7.09 6.34 10.78
C CYS A 38 -7.71 7.69 10.40
N GLU A 39 -8.79 8.12 11.04
CA GLU A 39 -9.39 9.45 10.83
C GLU A 39 -8.45 10.61 11.21
N LYS A 40 -7.47 10.35 12.09
CA LYS A 40 -6.48 11.35 12.53
C LYS A 40 -5.19 11.30 11.70
N LEU A 41 -5.06 10.34 10.78
CA LEU A 41 -3.88 10.19 9.94
C LEU A 41 -4.08 10.91 8.61
N GLU A 42 -3.11 11.74 8.26
CA GLU A 42 -3.00 12.34 6.92
C GLU A 42 -1.79 11.74 6.21
N GLY A 43 -1.99 11.23 4.99
CA GLY A 43 -0.92 10.65 4.18
C GLY A 43 -1.31 9.36 3.48
N ALA A 44 -0.31 8.58 3.07
CA ALA A 44 -0.48 7.28 2.42
C ALA A 44 -0.06 6.17 3.40
N TYR A 45 -0.95 5.23 3.64
CA TYR A 45 -0.69 4.08 4.50
C TYR A 45 -1.45 2.85 4.00
N LEU A 46 -0.78 1.69 4.09
CA LEU A 46 -1.38 0.37 3.97
C LEU A 46 -0.92 -0.43 5.19
N MET A 47 -1.84 -0.82 6.04
CA MET A 47 -1.54 -1.47 7.31
C MET A 47 -2.30 -2.78 7.43
N VAL A 48 -1.64 -3.78 8.00
CA VAL A 48 -2.25 -5.06 8.37
C VAL A 48 -2.11 -5.23 9.87
N PHE A 49 -3.25 -5.36 10.56
CA PHE A 49 -3.29 -5.65 11.98
C PHE A 49 -3.57 -7.14 12.16
N VAL A 50 -2.62 -7.86 12.75
CA VAL A 50 -2.80 -9.26 13.11
C VAL A 50 -3.15 -9.33 14.59
N ILE A 51 -4.31 -9.91 14.89
CA ILE A 51 -4.75 -10.22 16.26
C ILE A 51 -4.66 -11.75 16.39
N GLU A 52 -4.34 -12.25 17.58
CA GLU A 52 -4.11 -13.68 17.84
C GLU A 52 -5.26 -14.56 17.31
N ASP A 53 -5.11 -15.19 16.13
CA ASP A 53 -5.72 -16.48 15.77
C ASP A 53 -5.43 -16.96 14.32
N LYS A 54 -4.17 -17.34 14.08
CA LYS A 54 -3.69 -18.24 13.00
C LYS A 54 -3.34 -17.60 11.65
N LEU A 55 -2.39 -18.26 10.98
CA LEU A 55 -1.91 -18.03 9.63
C LEU A 55 -2.83 -18.75 8.62
N VAL A 56 -3.21 -18.09 7.54
CA VAL A 56 -4.07 -18.64 6.47
C VAL A 56 -3.34 -18.51 5.13
N ALA A 57 -3.55 -19.47 4.22
CA ALA A 57 -3.14 -19.33 2.83
C ALA A 57 -4.09 -18.37 2.10
N ALA A 58 -3.55 -17.45 1.30
CA ALA A 58 -4.33 -16.44 0.57
C ALA A 58 -4.13 -16.60 -0.94
N THR A 59 -5.19 -16.32 -1.69
CA THR A 59 -5.16 -16.14 -3.16
C THR A 59 -5.49 -14.69 -3.47
N TYR A 60 -4.97 -14.17 -4.59
CA TYR A 60 -5.37 -12.84 -5.05
C TYR A 60 -6.87 -12.82 -5.37
N GLU A 61 -7.59 -11.86 -4.81
CA GLU A 61 -9.02 -11.64 -5.05
C GLU A 61 -9.26 -10.28 -5.70
N ARG A 62 -8.81 -9.22 -5.03
CA ARG A 62 -8.87 -7.83 -5.52
C ARG A 62 -7.97 -6.93 -4.70
N GLU A 63 -7.80 -5.70 -5.17
CA GLU A 63 -7.19 -4.62 -4.39
C GLU A 63 -8.16 -4.06 -3.35
N VAL A 64 -7.58 -3.50 -2.29
CA VAL A 64 -8.29 -2.74 -1.26
C VAL A 64 -8.52 -1.33 -1.77
N TYR A 65 -9.76 -0.85 -1.71
CA TYR A 65 -10.11 0.49 -2.17
C TYR A 65 -9.51 1.57 -1.23
N PRO A 66 -9.25 2.79 -1.75
CA PRO A 66 -8.84 3.91 -0.90
C PRO A 66 -9.87 4.16 0.21
N GLY A 67 -9.39 4.21 1.46
CA GLY A 67 -10.25 4.37 2.65
C GLY A 67 -11.08 3.14 3.01
N GLU A 68 -10.87 2.00 2.37
CA GLU A 68 -11.49 0.73 2.76
C GLU A 68 -10.68 0.06 3.87
N VAL A 69 -11.40 -0.56 4.81
CA VAL A 69 -10.85 -1.46 5.80
C VAL A 69 -11.53 -2.80 5.67
N LEU A 70 -10.71 -3.84 5.51
CA LEU A 70 -11.14 -5.22 5.52
C LEU A 70 -10.95 -5.80 6.93
N VAL A 71 -12.04 -6.30 7.50
CA VAL A 71 -12.02 -7.06 8.75
C VAL A 71 -12.28 -8.52 8.40
N VAL A 72 -11.33 -9.38 8.73
CA VAL A 72 -11.45 -10.83 8.49
C VAL A 72 -11.64 -11.51 9.83
N ASP A 73 -12.85 -11.99 10.11
CA ASP A 73 -13.20 -12.76 11.30
C ASP A 73 -13.53 -14.21 10.93
N LYS A 74 -13.22 -15.14 11.83
CA LYS A 74 -13.55 -16.56 11.65
C LYS A 74 -15.05 -16.83 11.63
N LYS A 75 -15.85 -16.07 12.39
CA LYS A 75 -17.30 -16.26 12.50
C LYS A 75 -18.03 -15.58 11.35
N ASP A 76 -17.64 -14.35 11.04
CA ASP A 76 -18.40 -13.49 10.13
C ASP A 76 -17.77 -13.36 8.73
N GLY A 77 -16.61 -13.97 8.51
CA GLY A 77 -15.90 -13.94 7.23
C GLY A 77 -15.22 -12.61 6.96
N VAL A 78 -15.08 -12.26 5.67
CA VAL A 78 -14.52 -10.99 5.23
C VAL A 78 -15.62 -9.92 5.23
N GLN A 79 -15.41 -8.85 5.99
CA GLN A 79 -16.26 -7.67 6.01
C GLN A 79 -15.51 -6.48 5.43
N SER A 80 -16.14 -5.77 4.51
CA SER A 80 -15.64 -4.50 3.96
C SER A 80 -16.35 -3.35 4.65
N VAL A 81 -15.57 -2.45 5.24
CA VAL A 81 -16.05 -1.22 5.86
C VAL A 81 -15.39 -0.04 5.18
N CYS A 82 -16.21 0.83 4.61
CA CYS A 82 -15.75 2.06 3.99
C CYS A 82 -15.68 3.17 5.06
N LEU A 83 -14.46 3.61 5.39
CA LEU A 83 -14.26 4.69 6.37
C LEU A 83 -14.59 6.07 5.81
N MET A 84 -14.29 6.26 4.54
CA MET A 84 -14.37 7.55 3.88
C MET A 84 -14.94 7.35 2.47
N PRO A 85 -15.81 8.24 1.98
CA PRO A 85 -16.30 8.18 0.61
C PRO A 85 -15.10 8.13 -0.33
N HIS A 86 -15.03 7.09 -1.17
CA HIS A 86 -13.86 6.80 -2.00
C HIS A 86 -13.44 8.04 -2.81
N PRO A 87 -12.36 8.74 -2.41
CA PRO A 87 -11.89 9.87 -3.16
C PRO A 87 -11.30 9.37 -4.48
N GLU A 88 -11.11 10.29 -5.44
CA GLU A 88 -10.37 9.96 -6.64
C GLU A 88 -8.98 9.40 -6.26
N PRO A 89 -8.64 8.17 -6.66
CA PRO A 89 -7.42 7.50 -6.21
C PRO A 89 -6.17 8.27 -6.67
N LYS A 90 -5.28 8.60 -5.73
CA LYS A 90 -3.96 9.16 -6.00
C LYS A 90 -2.91 8.08 -5.79
N GLN A 91 -2.81 7.20 -6.79
CA GLN A 91 -1.90 6.05 -6.79
C GLN A 91 -0.46 6.49 -7.08
N CYS A 92 0.50 5.82 -6.45
CA CYS A 92 1.91 6.13 -6.63
C CYS A 92 2.40 5.62 -8.00
N ILE A 93 2.72 6.52 -8.92
CA ILE A 93 3.25 6.14 -10.25
C ILE A 93 4.58 5.39 -10.16
N PHE A 94 5.36 5.61 -9.10
CA PHE A 94 6.66 4.95 -8.90
C PHE A 94 6.54 3.43 -8.74
N GLU A 95 5.36 2.90 -8.40
CA GLU A 95 5.11 1.46 -8.42
C GLU A 95 5.31 0.87 -9.83
N HIS A 96 4.79 1.55 -10.85
CA HIS A 96 4.98 1.15 -12.25
C HIS A 96 6.39 1.46 -12.78
N ILE A 97 7.06 2.49 -12.24
CA ILE A 97 8.39 2.89 -12.71
C ILE A 97 9.48 1.97 -12.16
N PHE A 98 9.48 1.71 -10.85
CA PHE A 98 10.64 1.09 -10.20
C PHE A 98 10.31 0.23 -8.97
N CYS A 99 9.38 0.65 -8.11
CA CYS A 99 9.22 0.05 -6.78
C CYS A 99 8.65 -1.37 -6.80
N THR A 100 7.78 -1.69 -7.75
CA THR A 100 7.18 -3.02 -7.85
C THR A 100 7.98 -3.95 -8.76
N LEU A 101 7.94 -5.26 -8.50
CA LEU A 101 8.40 -6.27 -9.44
C LEU A 101 7.60 -6.27 -10.77
N PRO A 102 8.24 -6.61 -11.91
CA PRO A 102 7.59 -6.58 -13.22
C PRO A 102 6.46 -7.62 -13.37
N ASN A 103 6.53 -8.73 -12.64
CA ASN A 103 5.51 -9.79 -12.66
C ASN A 103 4.27 -9.49 -11.81
N SER A 104 4.17 -8.29 -11.23
CA SER A 104 3.02 -7.86 -10.44
C SER A 104 1.98 -7.12 -11.29
N VAL A 105 0.73 -7.20 -10.84
CA VAL A 105 -0.35 -6.32 -11.26
C VAL A 105 -0.65 -5.38 -10.11
N VAL A 106 -0.51 -4.07 -10.36
CA VAL A 106 -0.77 -3.02 -9.36
C VAL A 106 -1.66 -1.97 -10.00
N PHE A 107 -2.64 -1.51 -9.25
CA PHE A 107 -3.64 -0.52 -9.70
C PHE A 107 -4.37 -0.98 -10.97
N GLY A 108 -4.60 -2.29 -11.08
CA GLY A 108 -5.24 -2.92 -12.24
C GLY A 108 -4.41 -2.94 -13.52
N ARG A 109 -3.10 -2.65 -13.47
CA ARG A 109 -2.19 -2.65 -14.63
C ARG A 109 -1.00 -3.56 -14.41
N SER A 110 -0.58 -4.24 -15.48
CA SER A 110 0.68 -4.98 -15.50
C SER A 110 1.84 -4.00 -15.37
N VAL A 111 2.73 -4.24 -14.41
CA VAL A 111 3.96 -3.46 -14.26
C VAL A 111 4.87 -3.68 -15.46
N TYR A 112 4.95 -4.91 -15.95
CA TYR A 112 5.66 -5.26 -17.18
C TYR A 112 5.22 -4.42 -18.38
N GLU A 113 3.92 -4.44 -18.71
CA GLU A 113 3.39 -3.71 -19.88
C GLU A 113 3.61 -2.21 -19.75
N SER A 114 3.48 -1.67 -18.54
CA SER A 114 3.74 -0.25 -18.27
C SER A 114 5.19 0.12 -18.59
N ARG A 115 6.16 -0.68 -18.14
CA ARG A 115 7.59 -0.44 -18.37
C ARG A 115 7.98 -0.60 -19.83
N HIS A 116 7.43 -1.61 -20.50
CA HIS A 116 7.63 -1.80 -21.94
C HIS A 116 7.13 -0.58 -22.73
N ALA A 117 5.92 -0.09 -22.43
CA ALA A 117 5.36 1.10 -23.05
C ALA A 117 6.21 2.36 -22.78
N PHE A 118 6.79 2.50 -21.59
CA PHE A 118 7.72 3.61 -21.30
C PHE A 118 8.97 3.56 -22.20
N GLY A 119 9.50 2.37 -22.46
CA GLY A 119 10.62 2.16 -23.39
C GLY A 119 10.26 2.53 -24.83
N GLU A 120 9.08 2.13 -25.30
CA GLU A 120 8.58 2.50 -26.63
C GLU A 120 8.43 4.02 -26.78
N ILE A 121 7.84 4.68 -25.78
CA ILE A 121 7.70 6.14 -25.76
C ILE A 121 9.08 6.80 -25.78
N LEU A 122 10.04 6.31 -25.00
CA LEU A 122 11.39 6.87 -24.96
C LEU A 122 12.10 6.75 -26.32
N ALA A 123 11.92 5.63 -27.02
CA ALA A 123 12.47 5.43 -28.35
C ALA A 123 11.88 6.38 -29.39
N ILE A 124 10.61 6.77 -29.24
CA ILE A 124 9.93 7.72 -30.13
C ILE A 124 10.31 9.18 -29.81
N GLU A 125 10.31 9.55 -28.53
CA GLU A 125 10.52 10.93 -28.09
C GLU A 125 12.00 11.35 -28.13
N ALA A 126 12.91 10.40 -27.93
CA ALA A 126 14.36 10.67 -27.88
C ALA A 126 15.17 9.64 -28.70
N PRO A 127 14.96 9.53 -30.02
CA PRO A 127 15.69 8.61 -30.86
C PRO A 127 17.18 9.00 -30.96
N VAL A 128 18.05 8.00 -31.01
CA VAL A 128 19.49 8.17 -31.22
C VAL A 128 20.00 7.10 -32.17
N ASP A 129 20.99 7.43 -32.99
CA ASP A 129 21.68 6.44 -33.82
C ASP A 129 22.63 5.62 -32.93
N CYS A 130 22.34 4.33 -32.80
CA CYS A 130 23.10 3.41 -31.94
C CYS A 130 23.10 2.00 -32.54
N ASP A 131 24.21 1.28 -32.34
CA ASP A 131 24.33 -0.10 -32.82
C ASP A 131 23.56 -1.11 -31.94
N VAL A 132 23.50 -0.86 -30.63
CA VAL A 132 22.92 -1.76 -29.64
C VAL A 132 22.28 -0.97 -28.51
N MET A 133 21.10 -1.41 -28.08
CA MET A 133 20.46 -1.00 -26.83
C MET A 133 20.61 -2.13 -25.80
N ILE A 134 21.05 -1.77 -24.61
CA ILE A 134 21.18 -2.71 -23.49
C ILE A 134 20.45 -2.16 -22.28
N ALA A 135 19.84 -3.07 -21.54
CA ALA A 135 19.23 -2.78 -20.27
C ALA A 135 20.25 -2.90 -19.13
N VAL A 136 20.06 -2.13 -18.05
CA VAL A 136 20.89 -2.20 -16.83
C VAL A 136 20.33 -3.26 -15.88
N LEU A 137 21.13 -4.27 -15.52
CA LEU A 137 20.71 -5.36 -14.64
C LEU A 137 20.18 -4.84 -13.29
N ASP A 138 19.20 -5.56 -12.73
CA ASP A 138 18.38 -5.30 -11.53
C ASP A 138 17.19 -4.34 -11.68
N SER A 139 17.29 -3.25 -12.45
CA SER A 139 16.18 -2.26 -12.56
C SER A 139 15.74 -1.92 -13.99
N GLY A 140 16.60 -2.16 -14.98
CA GLY A 140 16.31 -1.98 -16.39
C GLY A 140 16.21 -3.30 -17.17
N VAL A 141 16.77 -4.40 -16.65
CA VAL A 141 16.71 -5.72 -17.29
C VAL A 141 15.51 -6.47 -16.74
N GLU A 142 14.61 -6.80 -17.65
CA GLU A 142 13.62 -7.86 -17.47
C GLU A 142 14.35 -9.10 -16.92
N ALA A 143 13.97 -9.52 -15.72
CA ALA A 143 14.41 -10.78 -15.17
C ALA A 143 13.88 -11.91 -16.06
N GLU A 144 14.72 -12.43 -16.95
CA GLU A 144 14.71 -13.81 -17.45
C GLU A 144 16.05 -14.17 -18.12
#